data_AF-A0A366M9B2-F1
#
_entry.id   AF-A0A366M9B2-F1
#
_cell.length_a   1.000
_cell.length_b   1.000
_cell.length_c   1.000
_cell.angle_alpha   90.00
_cell.angle_beta   90.00
_cell.angle_gamma   90.00
#
_symmetry.space_group_name_H-M   'P 1'
#
loop_
_entity.id
_entity.type
_entity.pdbx_description
1 polymer ?
#
loop_
_entity_poly.entity_id
_entity_poly.type
_entity_poly.pdbx_seq_one_letter_code
_entity_poly.pdbx_strand_id
1 'polypeptide(L)' 'MTNILIATILSFLIPGLGQIYEGQNFLKGIVFLIIGIILYILIYTVETNICIISFIYSIYSAYDACRFLK' A
#
# COMPACT_ATOMS: atom_id res chain seq x y z
N MET A 1 5.32 17.17 10.17
CA MET A 1 5.99 16.36 9.15
C MET A 1 5.97 14.94 9.62
N THR A 2 5.11 14.13 9.00
CA THR A 2 4.99 12.71 9.30
C THR A 2 6.29 12.02 8.93
N ASN A 3 6.79 11.11 9.78
CA ASN A 3 8.07 10.46 9.53
C ASN A 3 8.00 9.60 8.27
N ILE A 4 8.77 9.97 7.26
CA ILE A 4 8.81 9.35 5.93
C ILE A 4 9.03 7.83 6.03
N LEU A 5 9.91 7.42 6.94
CA LEU A 5 10.20 6.01 7.17
C LEU A 5 8.97 5.25 7.69
N ILE A 6 8.24 5.84 8.64
CA ILE A 6 7.06 5.21 9.24
C ILE A 6 5.96 5.05 8.20
N ALA A 7 5.66 6.10 7.41
CA ALA A 7 4.66 6.02 6.35
C ALA A 7 5.02 4.98 5.28
N THR A 8 6.30 4.91 4.88
CA THR A 8 6.78 3.95 3.89
C THR A 8 6.65 2.51 4.38
N ILE A 9 7.06 2.24 5.62
CA ILE A 9 6.94 0.91 6.25
C ILE A 9 5.47 0.51 6.37
N LEU A 10 4.60 1.45 6.77
CA LEU A 10 3.17 1.20 6.88
C LEU A 10 2.55 0.82 5.53
N SER A 11 2.84 1.57 4.46
CA SER A 11 2.34 1.23 3.12
C SER A 11 2.94 -0.05 2.55
N PHE A 12 4.20 -0.36 2.86
CA PHE A 12 4.80 -1.63 2.44
C PHE A 12 4.08 -2.83 3.05
N LEU A 13 3.78 -2.75 4.35
CA LEU A 13 3.10 -3.81 5.08
C LEU A 13 1.64 -3.96 4.62
N ILE A 14 0.94 -2.84 4.51
CA ILE A 14 -0.46 -2.78 4.09
C ILE A 14 -0.59 -1.63 3.09
N PRO A 15 -0.83 -1.91 1.81
CA PRO A 15 -1.00 -0.89 0.79
C PRO A 15 -2.02 0.16 1.22
N GLY A 16 -1.66 1.44 1.12
CA GLY A 16 -2.57 2.56 1.43
C GLY A 16 -2.44 3.15 2.83
N LEU A 17 -1.86 2.43 3.81
CA LEU A 17 -1.73 2.94 5.18
C LEU A 17 -0.79 4.14 5.32
N GLY A 18 0.31 4.17 4.56
CA GLY A 18 1.24 5.30 4.54
C GLY A 18 0.60 6.58 4.01
N GLN A 19 -0.21 6.48 2.94
CA GLN A 19 -0.96 7.61 2.41
C GLN A 19 -2.05 8.11 3.39
N ILE A 20 -2.65 7.20 4.16
CA ILE A 20 -3.61 7.55 5.22
C ILE A 20 -2.90 8.23 6.40
N TYR A 21 -1.74 7.72 6.81
CA TYR A 21 -0.95 8.23 7.93
C TYR A 21 -0.40 9.65 7.66
N GLU A 22 -0.11 9.99 6.40
CA GLU A 22 0.26 11.36 6.02
C GLU A 22 -0.93 12.34 6.10
N GLY A 23 -2.16 11.88 5.85
CA GLY A 23 -3.38 12.68 5.90
C GLY A 23 -3.65 13.57 4.69
N GLN A 24 -2.64 13.89 3.86
CA GLN A 24 -2.83 14.70 2.64
C GLN A 24 -3.46 13.93 1.48
N ASN A 25 -3.25 12.61 1.42
CA ASN A 25 -3.68 11.75 0.33
C ASN A 25 -4.63 10.63 0.79
N PHE A 26 -5.50 10.92 1.76
CA PHE A 26 -6.40 9.95 2.38
C PHE A 26 -7.25 9.16 1.36
N LEU A 27 -7.81 9.84 0.36
CA LEU A 27 -8.59 9.19 -0.71
C LEU A 27 -7.76 8.21 -1.54
N LYS A 28 -6.52 8.55 -1.90
CA LYS A 28 -5.62 7.63 -2.60
C LYS A 28 -5.27 6.44 -1.70
N GLY A 29 -5.00 6.69 -0.42
CA GLY A 29 -4.75 5.64 0.56
C GLY A 29 -5.89 4.64 0.65
N ILE A 30 -7.14 5.09 0.66
CA ILE A 30 -8.32 4.20 0.61
C ILE A 30 -8.32 3.36 -0.67
N VAL A 31 -8.05 3.95 -1.83
CA VAL A 31 -8.00 3.20 -3.10
C VAL A 31 -6.93 2.12 -3.06
N PHE A 32 -5.72 2.46 -2.59
CA PHE A 32 -4.64 1.51 -2.43
C PHE A 32 -5.00 0.36 -1.48
N LEU A 33 -5.67 0.68 -0.38
CA LEU A 33 -6.12 -0.29 0.63
C LEU A 33 -7.18 -1.23 0.05
N ILE A 34 -8.19 -0.71 -0.66
CA ILE A 34 -9.22 -1.52 -1.31
C ILE A 34 -8.60 -2.49 -2.31
N ILE A 35 -7.70 -2.01 -3.17
CA ILE A 35 -7.02 -2.87 -4.16
C ILE A 35 -6.13 -3.91 -3.45
N GLY A 36 -5.45 -3.53 -2.37
CA GLY A 36 -4.67 -4.44 -1.53
C GLY A 36 -5.52 -5.57 -0.93
N ILE A 37 -6.72 -5.25 -0.44
CA ILE A 37 -7.68 -6.25 0.05
C ILE A 37 -8.13 -7.19 -1.07
N ILE A 38 -8.44 -6.65 -2.25
CA ILE A 38 -8.86 -7.46 -3.41
C ILE A 38 -7.74 -8.43 -3.81
N LEU A 39 -6.49 -7.95 -3.87
CA LEU A 39 -5.32 -8.79 -4.18
C LEU A 39 -5.10 -9.86 -3.11
N TYR A 40 -5.28 -9.53 -1.83
CA TYR A 40 -5.21 -10.49 -0.73
C TYR A 40 -6.27 -11.58 -0.89
N ILE A 41 -7.53 -11.23 -1.13
CA ILE A 41 -8.61 -12.20 -1.38
C ILE A 41 -8.29 -13.07 -2.60
N LEU A 42 -7.74 -12.48 -3.67
CA LEU A 42 -7.35 -13.22 -4.88
C LEU A 42 -6.26 -14.27 -4.60
N ILE A 43 -5.30 -13.96 -3.73
CA ILE A 43 -4.24 -14.91 -3.33
C ILE A 43 -4.86 -16.15 -2.67
N TYR A 44 -5.88 -15.99 -1.82
CA TYR A 44 -6.53 -17.12 -1.14
C TYR A 44 -7.53 -17.88 -2.02
N THR A 45 -8.08 -17.25 -3.06
CA THR A 45 -9.20 -17.81 -3.84
C THR A 45 -8.79 -18.37 -5.20
N VAL A 46 -7.76 -17.83 -5.84
CA VAL A 46 -7.41 -18.18 -7.22
C VAL A 46 -6.11 -18.98 -7.28
N GLU A 47 -4.98 -18.37 -6.92
CA GLU A 47 -3.68 -19.02 -7.03
C GLU A 47 -2.59 -18.29 -6.24
N THR A 48 -1.69 -19.04 -5.62
CA THR A 48 -0.58 -18.49 -4.82
C THR A 48 0.40 -17.67 -5.67
N ASN A 49 0.43 -17.84 -6.99
CA ASN A 49 1.27 -17.07 -7.91
C ASN A 49 0.92 -15.57 -7.92
N ILE A 50 -0.31 -15.20 -7.54
CA ILE A 50 -0.75 -13.81 -7.40
C ILE A 50 -0.01 -13.10 -6.26
N CYS A 51 0.63 -13.85 -5.35
CA CYS A 51 1.46 -13.31 -4.28
C CYS A 51 2.58 -12.41 -4.82
N ILE A 52 3.19 -12.76 -5.95
CA ILE A 52 4.25 -11.95 -6.58
C ILE A 52 3.69 -10.59 -7.03
N ILE A 53 2.49 -10.60 -7.63
CA ILE A 53 1.82 -9.38 -8.10
C ILE A 53 1.44 -8.50 -6.90
N SER A 54 0.89 -9.12 -5.84
CA SER A 54 0.56 -8.41 -4.60
C SER A 54 1.79 -7.83 -3.92
N PHE A 55 2.93 -8.53 -3.96
CA PHE A 55 4.18 -8.06 -3.41
C PHE A 55 4.74 -6.85 -4.18
N ILE A 56 4.75 -6.91 -5.51
CA ILE A 56 5.11 -5.77 -6.37
C ILE A 56 4.19 -4.59 -6.11
N TYR A 57 2.89 -4.83 -5.93
CA TYR A 57 1.92 -3.80 -5.61
C TYR A 57 2.18 -3.14 -4.25
N SER A 58 2.52 -3.92 -3.22
CA SER A 58 2.94 -3.39 -1.91
C SER A 58 4.17 -2.49 -2.03
N ILE A 59 5.19 -2.89 -2.78
CA ILE A 59 6.38 -2.07 -3.05
C ILE A 59 6.00 -0.76 -3.75
N TYR A 60 5.14 -0.84 -4.76
CA TYR A 60 4.66 0.36 -5.46
C TYR A 60 3.92 1.31 -4.53
N SER A 61 3.04 0.81 -3.66
CA SER A 61 2.31 1.63 -2.70
C SER A 61 3.22 2.29 -1.65
N ALA A 62 4.32 1.62 -1.26
CA ALA A 62 5.33 2.16 -0.37
C ALA A 62 6.17 3.25 -1.04
N TYR A 63 6.56 3.04 -2.30
CA TYR A 63 7.24 4.05 -3.10
C TYR A 63 6.37 5.30 -3.28
N ASP A 64 5.09 5.10 -3.57
CA ASP A 64 4.10 6.17 -3.72
C ASP A 64 3.97 6.98 -2.42
N ALA A 65 3.82 6.31 -1.26
CA ALA A 65 3.80 6.95 0.05
C ALA A 65 5.08 7.74 0.35
N CYS A 66 6.25 7.22 -0.03
CA CYS A 66 7.54 7.91 0.13
C CYS A 66 7.67 9.15 -0.77
N ARG A 67 7.17 9.06 -2.01
CA ARG A 67 7.23 10.16 -2.99
C ARG A 67 6.36 11.35 -2.56
N PHE A 68 5.22 11.11 -1.91
CA PHE A 68 4.32 12.18 -1.49
C PHE A 68 4.79 12.95 -0.25
N LEU A 69 5.71 12.38 0.53
CA LEU A 69 6.25 12.99 1.75
C LEU A 69 7.43 13.96 1.52
N LYS A 70 7.81 14.21 0.26
CA LYS A 70 8.83 15.19 -0.15
C LYS A 70 8.18 16.41 -0.79
#